data_AF-A0AAV0X0L9-F1
#
_entry.id   AF-A0AAV0X0L9-F1
#
_cell.length_a   1.000
_cell.length_b   1.000
_cell.length_c   1.000
_cell.angle_alpha   90.00
_cell.angle_beta   90.00
_cell.angle_gamma   90.00
#
_symmetry.space_group_name_H-M   'P 1'
#
loop_
_entity.id
_entity.type
_entity.pdbx_description
1 polymer ?
#
loop_
_entity_poly.entity_id
_entity_poly.type
_entity_poly.pdbx_seq_one_letter_code
_entity_poly.pdbx_strand_id
1 'polypeptide(L)' 'MSTEKKIKSVSLTGDQKQTIIDFMESHPHLAKGKFSASFTNEKATNLWQELTASLNSIPGPIKEWK' A
#
# COMPACT_ATOMS: atom_id res chain seq x y z
N MET A 1 -7.11 29.48 -23.01
CA MET A 1 -7.76 28.16 -22.81
C MET A 1 -6.74 27.07 -23.11
N SER A 2 -5.92 26.70 -22.12
CA SER A 2 -5.10 25.47 -22.16
C SER A 2 -4.94 25.00 -20.72
N THR A 3 -5.82 24.11 -20.26
CA THR A 3 -5.62 23.43 -18.99
C THR A 3 -4.69 22.24 -19.24
N GLU A 4 -3.41 22.42 -18.96
CA GLU A 4 -2.43 21.35 -18.98
C GLU A 4 -2.92 20.22 -18.05
N LYS A 5 -3.31 19.09 -18.63
CA LYS A 5 -3.66 17.89 -17.87
C LYS A 5 -2.39 17.42 -17.18
N LYS A 6 -2.24 17.78 -15.91
CA LYS A 6 -1.20 17.26 -15.01
C LYS A 6 -1.21 15.74 -15.13
N ILE A 7 -0.21 15.16 -15.78
CA ILE A 7 -0.03 13.71 -15.84
C ILE A 7 0.08 13.28 -14.37
N LYS A 8 -0.95 12.62 -13.84
CA LYS A 8 -0.92 12.09 -12.48
C LYS A 8 0.25 11.13 -12.48
N SER A 9 1.32 11.46 -11.75
CA SER A 9 2.44 10.56 -11.50
C SER A 9 1.86 9.21 -11.16
N VAL A 10 2.28 8.15 -11.86
CA VAL A 10 1.90 6.78 -11.54
C VAL A 10 2.13 6.60 -10.05
N SER A 11 1.07 6.60 -9.25
CA SER A 11 1.16 6.77 -7.81
C SER A 11 1.53 5.47 -7.09
N LEU A 12 1.45 4.36 -7.80
CA LEU A 12 1.76 3.02 -7.33
C LEU A 12 2.20 2.17 -8.52
N THR A 13 3.31 1.44 -8.39
CA THR A 13 3.73 0.46 -9.40
C THR A 13 2.77 -0.75 -9.41
N GLY A 14 2.76 -1.52 -10.50
CA GLY A 14 1.98 -2.76 -10.57
C GLY A 14 2.35 -3.73 -9.44
N ASP A 15 3.65 -3.86 -9.18
CA ASP A 15 4.19 -4.75 -8.15
C ASP A 15 3.78 -4.31 -6.74
N GLN A 16 3.78 -3.00 -6.47
CA GLN A 16 3.25 -2.46 -5.21
C GLN A 16 1.76 -2.75 -5.05
N LYS A 17 0.96 -2.70 -6.13
CA LYS A 17 -0.47 -3.04 -6.06
C LYS A 17 -0.68 -4.51 -5.76
N GLN A 18 0.04 -5.39 -6.45
CA GLN A 18 -0.08 -6.83 -6.26
C GLN A 18 0.34 -7.21 -4.84
N THR A 19 1.42 -6.65 -4.34
CA THR A 19 1.89 -6.87 -2.95
C THR A 19 0.84 -6.48 -1.92
N ILE A 20 0.13 -5.36 -2.11
CA ILE A 20 -0.98 -4.98 -1.22
C ILE A 20 -2.12 -6.00 -1.29
N ILE A 21 -2.50 -6.44 -2.49
CA ILE A 21 -3.59 -7.40 -2.67
C ILE A 21 -3.23 -8.72 -1.98
N ASP A 22 -2.06 -9.28 -2.27
CA ASP A 22 -1.60 -10.55 -1.70
C ASP A 22 -1.50 -10.48 -0.16
N PHE A 23 -1.04 -9.34 0.37
CA PHE A 23 -0.96 -9.13 1.82
C PHE A 23 -2.34 -9.02 2.47
N MET A 24 -3.31 -8.39 1.80
CA MET A 24 -4.68 -8.25 2.29
C MET A 24 -5.47 -9.57 2.21
N GLU A 25 -5.22 -10.39 1.19
CA GLU A 25 -5.79 -11.74 1.06
C GLU A 25 -5.27 -12.68 2.14
N SER A 26 -3.97 -12.61 2.46
CA SER A 26 -3.36 -13.38 3.55
C SER A 26 -3.75 -12.90 4.95
N HIS A 27 -4.11 -11.62 5.11
CA HIS A 27 -4.53 -11.02 6.38
C HIS A 27 -5.97 -10.48 6.34
N PRO A 28 -6.99 -11.35 6.23
CA PRO A 28 -8.39 -10.92 6.06
C PRO A 28 -8.92 -10.12 7.25
N HIS A 29 -8.34 -10.26 8.44
CA HIS A 29 -8.69 -9.46 9.62
C HIS A 29 -8.24 -8.01 9.49
N LEU A 30 -7.07 -7.78 8.90
CA LEU A 30 -6.54 -6.46 8.59
C LEU A 30 -7.40 -5.79 7.50
N ALA A 31 -7.70 -6.52 6.43
CA ALA A 31 -8.51 -6.03 5.31
C ALA A 31 -9.94 -5.64 5.72
N LYS A 32 -10.56 -6.41 6.64
CA LYS A 32 -11.92 -6.14 7.12
C LYS A 32 -12.00 -4.97 8.11
N GLY A 33 -10.88 -4.52 8.68
CA GLY A 33 -10.84 -3.44 9.68
C GLY A 33 -11.63 -3.72 10.97
N LYS A 34 -11.97 -4.99 11.24
CA LYS A 34 -12.75 -5.40 12.41
C LYS A 34 -11.82 -5.92 13.50
N PHE A 35 -11.63 -5.08 14.51
CA PHE A 35 -10.89 -5.45 15.72
C PHE A 35 -11.70 -6.42 16.58
N SER A 36 -11.03 -7.40 17.16
CA SER A 36 -11.61 -8.39 18.05
C SER A 36 -10.67 -8.64 19.23
N ALA A 37 -11.10 -9.38 20.25
CA ALA A 37 -10.22 -9.75 21.38
C ALA A 37 -8.93 -10.43 20.92
N SER A 38 -8.95 -11.12 19.77
CA SER A 38 -7.80 -11.82 19.18
C SER A 38 -6.99 -10.97 18.19
N PHE A 39 -7.60 -9.90 17.66
CA PHE A 39 -7.01 -8.98 16.68
C PHE A 39 -7.04 -7.55 17.24
N THR A 40 -5.99 -7.20 17.97
CA THR A 40 -5.83 -5.93 18.66
C THR A 40 -5.29 -4.85 17.73
N ASN A 41 -5.39 -3.59 18.16
CA ASN A 41 -4.82 -2.46 17.44
C ASN A 41 -3.29 -2.59 17.29
N GLU A 42 -2.61 -3.14 18.30
CA GLU A 42 -1.18 -3.42 18.24
C GLU A 42 -0.83 -4.40 17.12
N LYS A 43 -1.58 -5.52 17.00
CA LYS A 43 -1.38 -6.48 15.89
C LYS A 43 -1.60 -5.85 14.53
N ALA A 44 -2.65 -5.04 14.38
CA ALA A 44 -2.90 -4.34 13.13
C ALA A 44 -1.78 -3.35 12.80
N THR A 45 -1.26 -2.64 13.79
CA THR A 45 -0.13 -1.71 13.63
C THR A 45 1.12 -2.44 13.15
N ASN A 46 1.45 -3.59 13.77
CA ASN A 46 2.59 -4.40 13.34
C ASN A 46 2.44 -4.89 11.88
N LEU A 47 1.25 -5.36 11.50
CA LEU A 47 0.99 -5.77 10.12
C LEU A 47 1.07 -4.61 9.12
N TRP A 48 0.60 -3.42 9.49
CA TRP A 48 0.76 -2.22 8.66
C TRP A 48 2.23 -1.82 8.50
N GLN A 49 3.04 -1.95 9.55
CA GLN A 49 4.48 -1.71 9.47
C GLN A 49 5.17 -2.71 8.55
N GLU A 50 4.82 -3.99 8.64
CA GLU A 50 5.35 -5.05 7.78
C GLU A 50 5.00 -4.83 6.30
N LEU A 51 3.73 -4.50 6.01
CA LEU A 51 3.30 -4.15 4.66
C LEU A 51 4.05 -2.92 4.14
N THR A 52 4.21 -1.89 4.97
CA THR A 52 4.92 -0.67 4.60
C THR A 52 6.40 -0.95 4.31
N ALA A 53 7.06 -1.78 5.12
CA ALA A 53 8.44 -2.19 4.88
C ALA A 53 8.58 -2.94 3.54
N SER A 54 7.64 -3.85 3.25
CA SER A 54 7.60 -4.59 1.99
C SER A 54 7.43 -3.64 0.78
N LEU A 55 6.51 -2.67 0.88
CA LEU A 55 6.27 -1.70 -0.19
C LEU A 55 7.44 -0.72 -0.41
N ASN A 56 8.13 -0.33 0.65
CA ASN A 56 9.32 0.52 0.57
C ASN A 56 10.53 -0.24 0.00
N SER A 57 10.55 -1.57 0.10
CA SER A 57 11.58 -2.39 -0.53
C SER A 57 11.37 -2.54 -2.04
N ILE A 58 10.16 -2.30 -2.55
CA ILE A 58 9.87 -2.35 -3.99
C ILE A 58 10.30 -1.01 -4.61
N PRO A 59 11.09 -1.03 -5.71
CA PRO A 59 11.44 0.18 -6.44
C PRO A 59 10.17 0.96 -6.80
N GLY A 60 10.03 2.14 -6.20
CA GLY A 60 8.86 2.98 -6.40
C GLY A 60 8.81 3.60 -7.80
N PRO A 61 7.75 4.36 -8.10
CA PRO A 61 7.66 5.11 -9.34
C PRO A 61 8.83 6.10 -9.46
N ILE A 62 9.72 5.88 -10.44
CA ILE A 62 10.82 6.80 -10.72
C ILE A 62 10.20 8.10 -11.24
N LYS A 63 10.27 9.15 -10.43
CA LYS A 63 9.92 10.49 -10.88
C LYS A 63 11.11 11.08 -11.61
N GLU A 64 11.10 10.98 -12.93
CA GLU A 64 12.00 11.72 -13.80
C GLU A 64 11.74 13.23 -13.61
N TRP A 65 12.67 13.92 -12.93
CA TRP A 65 12.65 15.37 -12.84
C TRP A 65 13.35 15.91 -14.09
N LYS A 66 12.56 16.20 -15.13
CA LYS A 66 13.03 16.82 -16.37
C LYS A 66 12.79 18.32 -16.36
#